data_AF-A0A6N3UIP5-F1
#
_entry.id   AF-A0A6N3UIP5-F1
#
_cell.length_a   1.000
_cell.length_b   1.000
_cell.length_c   1.000
_cell.angle_alpha   90.00
_cell.angle_beta   90.00
_cell.angle_gamma   90.00
#
_symmetry.space_group_name_H-M   'P 1'
#
loop_
_entity.id
_entity.type
_entity.pdbx_description
1 polymer ?
#
loop_
_entity_poly.entity_id
_entity_poly.type
_entity_poly.pdbx_seq_one_letter_code
_entity_poly.pdbx_strand_id
1 'polypeptide(L)'
;MMARRYALLLLGLGAVLLVSCVVSLGFGPARVPVEVVWHIVLHKLFGIGEVNWSAGQEHIVWLIRVPRMLLGALVGAGLALIGAVLQAVTRNPL
;
A
#
# COMPACT_ATOMS: atom_id res chain seq x y z
N MET A 1 23.70 -16.01 12.85
CA MET A 1 22.60 -16.82 12.27
C MET A 1 21.21 -16.21 12.49
N MET A 2 20.87 -15.76 13.72
CA MET A 2 19.59 -15.07 14.01
C MET A 2 19.40 -13.78 13.17
N ALA A 3 20.41 -12.92 13.07
CA ALA A 3 20.31 -11.67 12.30
C ALA A 3 19.88 -11.89 10.83
N ARG A 4 20.37 -12.96 10.19
CA ARG A 4 19.98 -13.34 8.82
C ARG A 4 18.52 -13.75 8.72
N ARG A 5 17.98 -14.46 9.73
CA ARG A 5 16.56 -14.86 9.77
C ARG A 5 15.65 -13.64 9.94
N TYR A 6 15.99 -12.72 10.84
CA TYR A 6 15.24 -11.47 11.01
C TYR A 6 15.26 -10.60 9.76
N ALA A 7 16.41 -10.47 9.11
CA ALA A 7 16.51 -9.74 7.84
C ALA A 7 15.59 -10.34 6.76
N LEU A 8 15.57 -11.67 6.61
CA LEU A 8 14.68 -12.35 5.66
C LEU A 8 13.20 -12.15 6.01
N LEU A 9 12.84 -12.18 7.30
CA LEU A 9 11.47 -11.92 7.74
C LEU A 9 11.04 -10.48 7.43
N LEU A 10 11.87 -9.49 7.74
CA LEU A 10 11.56 -8.08 7.45
C LEU A 10 11.44 -7.82 5.95
N LEU A 11 12.31 -8.42 5.14
CA LEU A 11 12.20 -8.38 3.68
C LEU A 11 10.90 -9.01 3.20
N GLY A 12 10.52 -10.16 3.75
CA GLY A 12 9.26 -10.84 3.43
C GLY A 12 8.04 -9.99 3.78
N LEU A 13 7.99 -9.42 4.98
CA LEU A 13 6.91 -8.54 5.41
C LEU A 13 6.84 -7.25 4.57
N GLY A 14 8.00 -6.67 4.23
CA GLY A 14 8.07 -5.53 3.32
C GLY A 14 7.53 -5.85 1.93
N ALA A 15 7.89 -7.01 1.38
CA ALA A 15 7.36 -7.48 0.10
C ALA A 15 5.83 -7.67 0.14
N VAL A 16 5.31 -8.29 1.21
CA VAL A 16 3.86 -8.46 1.41
C VAL A 16 3.15 -7.12 1.51
N LEU A 17 3.72 -6.14 2.22
CA LEU A 17 3.17 -4.78 2.30
C LEU A 17 3.10 -4.13 0.91
N LEU A 18 4.18 -4.21 0.12
CA LEU A 18 4.20 -3.66 -1.24
C LEU A 18 3.16 -4.32 -2.15
N VAL A 19 3.06 -5.65 -2.11
CA VAL A 19 2.02 -6.38 -2.86
C VAL A 19 0.63 -5.96 -2.42
N SER A 20 0.39 -5.81 -1.11
CA SER A 20 -0.90 -5.34 -0.58
C SER A 20 -1.24 -3.93 -1.06
N CYS A 21 -0.28 -3.01 -1.09
CA CYS A 21 -0.46 -1.65 -1.61
C CYS A 21 -0.86 -1.68 -3.09
N VAL A 22 -0.14 -2.46 -3.90
CA VAL A 22 -0.44 -2.65 -5.32
C VAL A 22 -1.86 -3.23 -5.48
N VAL A 23 -2.15 -4.36 -4.84
CA VAL A 23 -3.46 -5.01 -4.93
C VAL A 23 -4.60 -4.06 -4.52
N SER A 24 -4.41 -3.27 -3.46
CA SER A 24 -5.40 -2.29 -2.97
C SER A 24 -5.84 -1.27 -4.03
N LEU A 25 -4.93 -0.80 -4.89
CA LEU A 25 -5.26 0.18 -5.94
C LEU A 25 -6.22 -0.35 -7.01
N GLY A 26 -6.22 -1.67 -7.23
CA GLY A 26 -7.12 -2.35 -8.15
C GLY A 26 -8.59 -2.35 -7.68
N PHE A 27 -8.83 -2.23 -6.37
CA PHE A 27 -10.17 -2.25 -5.79
C PHE A 27 -10.75 -0.85 -5.63
N GLY A 28 -12.01 -0.68 -6.03
CA GLY A 28 -12.72 0.57 -5.83
C GLY A 28 -14.17 0.52 -6.30
N PRO A 29 -15.02 1.43 -5.81
CA PRO A 29 -16.44 1.48 -6.19
C PRO A 29 -16.65 1.93 -7.64
N ALA A 30 -15.74 2.76 -8.16
CA ALA A 30 -15.75 3.17 -9.56
C ALA A 30 -15.18 2.06 -10.45
N ARG A 31 -15.91 1.67 -11.49
CA ARG A 31 -15.49 0.68 -12.49
C ARG A 31 -14.33 1.25 -13.32
N VAL A 32 -13.10 0.91 -12.95
CA VAL A 32 -11.89 1.20 -13.71
C VAL A 32 -11.19 -0.14 -13.94
N PRO A 33 -10.93 -0.55 -15.20
CA PRO A 33 -10.20 -1.78 -15.49
C PRO A 33 -8.84 -1.79 -14.79
N VAL A 34 -8.45 -2.92 -14.20
CA VAL A 34 -7.19 -3.04 -13.43
C VAL A 34 -5.98 -2.72 -14.30
N GLU A 35 -6.03 -3.06 -15.59
CA GLU A 35 -5.01 -2.71 -16.58
C GLU A 35 -4.81 -1.20 -16.67
N VAL A 36 -5.90 -0.43 -16.73
CA VAL A 36 -5.86 1.04 -16.80
C VAL A 36 -5.29 1.64 -15.51
N VAL A 37 -5.64 1.08 -14.34
CA VAL A 37 -5.06 1.49 -13.06
C VAL A 37 -3.54 1.35 -13.09
N TRP A 38 -3.02 0.22 -13.61
CA TRP A 38 -1.58 0.00 -13.69
C TRP A 38 -0.88 0.93 -14.67
N HIS A 39 -1.47 1.19 -15.83
CA HIS A 39 -0.91 2.16 -16.78
C HIS A 39 -0.86 3.57 -16.18
N ILE A 40 -1.92 4.01 -15.49
CA ILE A 40 -1.95 5.32 -14.80
C ILE A 40 -0.85 5.40 -13.75
N VAL A 41 -0.70 4.38 -12.90
CA VAL A 41 0.29 4.38 -11.81
C VAL A 41 1.72 4.36 -12.37
N LEU A 42 1.99 3.52 -13.36
CA LEU A 42 3.30 3.45 -14.02
C LEU A 42 3.66 4.76 -14.74
N HIS A 43 2.69 5.36 -15.42
CA HIS A 43 2.89 6.64 -16.10
C HIS A 43 3.14 7.78 -15.09
N LYS A 44 2.38 7.85 -13.98
CA LYS A 44 2.59 8.89 -12.96
C LYS A 44 3.90 8.74 -12.17
N LEU A 45 4.35 7.51 -11.92
CA LEU A 45 5.58 7.26 -11.15
C LEU A 45 6.85 7.30 -12.00
N PHE A 46 6.80 6.76 -13.22
CA PHE A 46 7.99 6.55 -14.05
C PHE A 46 7.92 7.27 -15.41
N GLY A 47 6.78 7.88 -15.77
CA GLY A 47 6.60 8.51 -17.08
C GLY A 47 6.50 7.50 -18.23
N ILE A 48 6.24 6.22 -17.92
CA ILE A 48 6.24 5.12 -18.89
C ILE A 48 4.80 4.83 -19.36
N GLY A 49 4.61 4.66 -20.67
CA GLY A 49 3.36 4.25 -21.28
C GLY A 49 2.57 5.39 -21.92
N GLU A 50 1.80 5.05 -22.95
CA GLU A 50 0.92 6.00 -23.65
C GLU A 50 -0.36 6.26 -22.85
N VAL A 51 -0.83 7.51 -22.91
CA VAL A 51 -2.06 7.93 -22.22
C VAL A 51 -3.26 7.51 -23.06
N ASN A 52 -3.95 6.46 -22.63
CA ASN A 52 -5.16 5.92 -23.28
C ASN A 52 -6.40 5.90 -22.36
N TRP A 53 -6.33 6.57 -21.21
CA TRP A 53 -7.41 6.65 -20.21
C TRP A 53 -8.06 8.03 -20.13
N SER A 54 -9.22 8.12 -19.49
CA SER A 54 -9.88 9.41 -19.27
C SER A 54 -9.30 10.16 -18.07
N ALA A 55 -9.33 11.49 -18.10
CA ALA A 55 -8.91 12.34 -16.97
C ALA A 55 -9.66 12.01 -15.67
N GLY A 56 -10.93 11.59 -15.76
CA GLY A 56 -11.71 11.15 -14.61
C GLY A 56 -11.16 9.86 -13.98
N GLN A 57 -10.74 8.88 -14.80
CA GLN A 57 -10.11 7.64 -14.31
C GLN A 57 -8.77 7.94 -13.62
N GLU A 58 -7.98 8.83 -14.21
CA GLU A 58 -6.72 9.28 -13.61
C GLU A 58 -6.93 9.93 -12.24
N HIS A 59 -7.87 10.87 -12.12
CA HIS A 59 -8.19 11.51 -10.84
C HIS A 59 -8.66 10.49 -9.79
N ILE A 60 -9.49 9.52 -10.17
CA ILE A 60 -9.94 8.47 -9.25
C ILE A 60 -8.74 7.68 -8.73
N VAL A 61 -7.83 7.26 -9.60
CA VAL A 61 -6.67 6.46 -9.18
C VAL A 61 -5.71 7.30 -8.34
N TRP A 62 -5.28 8.45 -8.87
CA TRP A 62 -4.18 9.23 -8.30
C TRP A 62 -4.59 10.12 -7.11
N LEU A 63 -5.77 10.74 -7.16
CA LEU A 63 -6.21 11.68 -6.12
C LEU A 63 -7.11 11.04 -5.06
N ILE A 64 -7.67 9.85 -5.32
CA ILE A 64 -8.57 9.18 -4.37
C ILE A 64 -7.98 7.85 -3.87
N ARG A 65 -7.61 6.93 -4.77
CA ARG A 65 -7.15 5.58 -4.34
C ARG A 65 -5.76 5.60 -3.72
N VAL A 66 -4.79 6.26 -4.34
CA VAL A 66 -3.42 6.34 -3.83
C VAL A 66 -3.36 6.98 -2.43
N PRO A 67 -3.99 8.14 -2.16
CA PRO A 67 -3.98 8.72 -0.82
C PRO A 67 -4.67 7.84 0.21
N ARG A 68 -5.80 7.20 -0.13
CA ARG A 68 -6.50 6.28 0.78
C ARG A 68 -5.65 5.06 1.13
N MET A 69 -4.95 4.48 0.14
CA MET A 69 -4.03 3.35 0.35
C MET A 69 -2.91 3.74 1.32
N LEU A 70 -2.27 4.91 1.10
CA LEU A 70 -1.21 5.41 1.97
C LEU A 70 -1.71 5.67 3.39
N LEU A 71 -2.88 6.30 3.53
CA LEU A 71 -3.52 6.51 4.83
C LEU A 71 -3.78 5.19 5.54
N GLY A 72 -4.31 4.18 4.84
CA GLY A 72 -4.54 2.85 5.41
C GLY A 72 -3.25 2.21 5.95
N ALA A 73 -2.16 2.28 5.19
CA ALA A 73 -0.85 1.76 5.62
C ALA A 73 -0.32 2.51 6.85
N LEU A 74 -0.38 3.85 6.85
CA LEU A 74 0.10 4.68 7.95
C LEU A 74 -0.73 4.50 9.23
N VAL A 75 -2.05 4.47 9.11
CA VAL A 75 -2.95 4.24 10.25
C VAL A 75 -2.73 2.85 10.84
N GLY A 76 -2.62 1.83 9.99
CA GLY A 76 -2.31 0.46 10.44
C GLY A 76 -0.98 0.37 11.17
N ALA A 77 0.07 1.01 10.63
CA ALA A 77 1.38 1.08 11.29
C ALA A 77 1.31 1.81 12.65
N GLY A 78 0.58 2.92 12.72
CA GLY A 78 0.38 3.67 13.96
C GLY A 78 -0.33 2.86 15.03
N LEU A 79 -1.44 2.20 14.68
CA LEU A 79 -2.20 1.35 15.61
C LEU A 79 -1.37 0.15 16.09
N ALA A 80 -0.63 -0.50 15.19
CA ALA A 80 0.24 -1.62 15.54
C ALA A 80 1.38 -1.18 16.49
N LEU A 81 2.00 -0.02 16.23
CA LEU A 81 3.04 0.54 17.08
C LEU A 81 2.51 0.87 18.48
N ILE A 82 1.38 1.57 18.56
CA ILE A 82 0.74 1.93 19.84
C ILE A 82 0.37 0.66 20.61
N GLY A 83 -0.22 -0.33 19.94
CA GLY A 83 -0.53 -1.63 20.55
C GLY A 83 0.70 -2.32 21.14
N ALA A 84 1.79 -2.41 20.38
CA ALA A 84 3.03 -3.00 20.85
C ALA A 84 3.64 -2.25 22.05
N VAL A 85 3.60 -0.91 22.05
CA VAL A 85 4.07 -0.08 23.17
C VAL A 85 3.22 -0.30 24.41
N LEU A 86 1.88 -0.30 24.28
CA LEU A 86 0.98 -0.53 25.41
C LEU A 86 1.16 -1.92 25.99
N GLN A 87 1.30 -2.95 25.15
CA GLN A 87 1.58 -4.33 25.59
C GLN A 87 2.91 -4.43 26.35
N ALA A 88 3.95 -3.70 25.92
CA ALA A 88 5.24 -3.67 26.60
C ALA A 88 5.19 -2.93 27.95
N VAL A 89 4.51 -1.77 28.02
CA VAL A 89 4.39 -0.96 29.24
C VAL A 89 3.56 -1.69 30.30
N THR A 90 2.43 -2.28 29.90
CA THR A 90 1.56 -3.05 30.80
C THR A 90 2.11 -4.44 31.09
N ARG A 91 3.12 -4.90 30.32
CA ARG A 91 3.63 -6.28 30.32
C ARG A 91 2.50 -7.30 30.13
N ASN A 92 1.51 -6.94 29.33
CA ASN A 92 0.32 -7.74 29.08
C ASN A 92 0.09 -7.88 27.56
N PRO A 93 0.20 -9.10 27.00
CA PRO A 93 0.02 -9.33 25.57
C PRO A 93 -1.45 -9.44 25.12
N LEU A 94 -2.41 -9.20 26.01
CA LEU A 94 -3.86 -9.29 25.73
C LEU A 94 -4.38 -8.13 24.86
#